data_AF-A0A2N1SEU1-F1
#
_entry.id   AF-A0A2N1SEU1-F1
#
_cell.length_a   1.000
_cell.length_b   1.000
_cell.length_c   1.000
_cell.angle_alpha   90.00
_cell.angle_beta   90.00
_cell.angle_gamma   90.00
#
_symmetry.space_group_name_H-M   'P 1'
#
loop_
_entity.id
_entity.type
_entity.pdbx_description
1 polymer ?
#
loop_
_entity_poly.entity_id
_entity_poly.type
_entity_poly.pdbx_seq_one_letter_code
_entity_poly.pdbx_strand_id
1 'polypeptide(L)'
;MDTYEEYNRIRGILITLEVGKLADALMTLALESHSAQRLVRTLASTTEENIELFKETIHDITHQTRRRSFSGEMILEMLTRSLEMLDPSIVEPKLGLELMASFYETDSVAINSSTELDYEFEMVYSSNGFEKFAEFARKCPDSDFVVQVVKRLVADDDYSMRTKLLDEASSFLSEAALAKLGAGRTANVGG
;
A
#
# COMPACT_ATOMS: atom_id res chain seq x y z
N MET A 1 13.34 29.54 8.67
CA MET A 1 11.96 29.80 8.24
C MET A 1 11.31 28.44 8.20
N ASP A 2 10.30 28.21 9.02
CA ASP A 2 9.79 26.86 9.25
C ASP A 2 9.20 26.33 7.94
N THR A 3 9.83 25.30 7.37
CA THR A 3 9.51 24.80 6.03
C THR A 3 8.03 24.41 5.94
N TYR A 4 7.45 23.95 7.05
CA TYR A 4 6.06 23.58 7.17
C TYR A 4 5.09 24.76 6.97
N GLU A 5 5.37 25.94 7.54
CA GLU A 5 4.54 27.13 7.35
C GLU A 5 4.57 27.63 5.90
N GLU A 6 5.75 27.57 5.29
CA GLU A 6 5.92 27.92 3.88
C GLU A 6 5.19 26.95 2.95
N TYR A 7 5.30 25.63 3.19
CA TYR A 7 4.56 24.62 2.43
C TYR A 7 3.05 24.82 2.53
N ASN A 8 2.52 25.11 3.72
CA ASN A 8 1.09 25.35 3.91
C ASN A 8 0.61 26.64 3.22
N ARG A 9 1.42 27.72 3.27
CA ARG A 9 1.14 28.95 2.53
C ARG A 9 1.08 28.70 1.02
N ILE A 10 2.07 27.98 0.49
CA ILE A 10 2.13 27.62 -0.93
C ILE A 10 0.94 26.76 -1.32
N ARG A 11 0.61 25.73 -0.54
CA ARG A 11 -0.57 24.87 -0.77
C ARG A 11 -1.85 25.68 -0.83
N GLY A 12 -2.03 26.64 0.09
CA GLY A 12 -3.20 27.54 0.09
C GLY A 12 -3.32 28.35 -1.21
N ILE A 13 -2.21 28.90 -1.70
CA ILE A 13 -2.17 29.62 -2.98
C ILE A 13 -2.50 28.69 -4.15
N LEU A 14 -1.89 27.50 -4.20
CA LEU A 14 -2.10 26.53 -5.27
C LEU A 14 -3.59 26.13 -5.39
N ILE A 15 -4.29 25.94 -4.28
CA ILE A 15 -5.72 25.61 -4.27
C ILE A 15 -6.59 26.71 -4.90
N THR A 16 -6.14 27.97 -4.87
CA THR A 16 -6.86 29.10 -5.47
C THR A 16 -6.55 29.33 -6.95
N LEU A 17 -5.58 28.61 -7.51
CA LEU A 17 -5.24 28.73 -8.92
C LEU A 17 -6.31 28.09 -9.81
N GLU A 18 -6.40 28.58 -11.04
CA GLU A 18 -7.21 27.93 -12.07
C GLU A 18 -6.72 26.50 -12.33
N VAL A 19 -7.67 25.57 -12.47
CA VAL A 19 -7.40 24.14 -12.66
C VAL A 19 -6.51 23.88 -13.88
N GLY A 20 -6.72 24.61 -14.98
CA GLY A 20 -5.89 24.49 -16.19
C GLY A 20 -4.42 24.84 -15.92
N LYS A 21 -4.18 25.90 -15.13
CA LYS A 21 -2.81 26.32 -14.76
C LYS A 21 -2.11 25.29 -13.88
N LEU A 22 -2.84 24.63 -12.98
CA LEU A 22 -2.30 23.53 -12.18
C LEU A 22 -1.97 22.31 -13.04
N ALA A 23 -2.85 21.96 -13.98
CA ALA A 23 -2.61 20.86 -14.91
C ALA A 23 -1.36 21.10 -15.77
N ASP A 24 -1.20 22.28 -16.34
CA ASP A 24 -0.02 22.63 -17.15
C ASP A 24 1.28 22.60 -16.34
N ALA A 25 1.24 23.04 -15.08
CA ALA A 25 2.40 22.97 -14.18
C ALA A 25 2.76 21.52 -13.84
N LEU A 26 1.77 20.66 -13.56
CA LEU A 26 1.97 19.23 -13.35
C LEU A 26 2.56 18.55 -14.59
N MET A 27 2.07 18.88 -15.79
CA MET A 27 2.62 18.38 -17.05
C MET A 27 4.06 18.84 -17.26
N THR A 28 4.38 20.09 -16.91
CA THR A 28 5.76 20.60 -16.95
C THR A 28 6.68 19.78 -16.04
N LEU A 29 6.28 19.52 -14.80
CA LEU A 29 7.03 18.69 -13.87
C LEU A 29 7.19 17.25 -14.38
N ALA A 30 6.14 16.69 -14.98
CA ALA A 30 6.15 15.35 -15.56
C ALA A 30 7.12 15.20 -16.74
N LEU A 31 7.41 16.27 -17.48
CA LEU A 31 8.40 16.24 -18.56
C LEU A 31 9.84 16.16 -18.03
N GLU A 32 10.10 16.66 -16.82
CA GLU A 32 11.44 16.76 -16.24
C GLU A 32 11.75 15.63 -15.24
N SER A 33 10.73 14.93 -14.74
CA SER A 33 10.90 13.89 -13.71
C SER A 33 10.04 12.66 -14.00
N HIS A 34 10.67 11.50 -14.07
CA HIS A 34 9.96 10.23 -14.24
C HIS A 34 9.03 9.90 -13.06
N SER A 35 9.40 10.32 -11.84
CA SER A 35 8.52 10.20 -10.67
C SER A 35 7.31 11.13 -10.78
N ALA A 36 7.48 12.36 -11.26
CA ALA A 36 6.35 13.27 -11.53
C ALA A 36 5.46 12.76 -12.68
N GLN A 37 6.06 12.19 -13.73
CA GLN A 37 5.33 11.59 -14.85
C GLN A 37 4.41 10.46 -14.39
N ARG A 38 4.90 9.59 -13.51
CA ARG A 38 4.10 8.50 -12.95
C ARG A 38 2.95 9.03 -12.10
N LEU A 39 3.19 10.03 -11.25
CA LEU A 39 2.14 10.65 -10.44
C LEU A 39 1.03 11.26 -11.32
N VAL A 40 1.38 12.02 -12.35
CA VAL A 40 0.39 12.63 -13.26
C VAL A 40 -0.42 11.56 -13.99
N ARG A 41 0.23 10.46 -14.40
CA ARG A 41 -0.49 9.32 -14.98
C ARG A 41 -1.50 8.75 -13.99
N THR A 42 -1.09 8.41 -12.77
CA THR A 42 -1.99 7.90 -11.72
C THR A 42 -3.19 8.81 -11.46
N LEU A 43 -2.97 10.13 -11.42
CA LEU A 43 -4.05 11.11 -11.22
C LEU A 43 -5.05 11.19 -12.39
N ALA A 44 -4.59 10.93 -13.61
CA ALA A 44 -5.41 10.98 -14.82
C ALA A 44 -6.00 9.62 -15.21
N SER A 45 -5.51 8.54 -14.60
CA SER A 45 -5.91 7.16 -14.88
C SER A 45 -7.32 6.84 -14.38
N THR A 46 -8.01 6.01 -15.15
CA THR A 46 -9.19 5.27 -14.70
C THR A 46 -8.83 4.25 -13.62
N THR A 47 -9.85 3.71 -12.93
CA THR A 47 -9.64 2.66 -11.92
C THR A 47 -8.97 1.42 -12.54
N GLU A 48 -9.39 1.01 -13.74
CA GLU A 48 -8.79 -0.11 -14.46
C GLU A 48 -7.30 0.14 -14.78
N GLU A 49 -6.97 1.34 -15.27
CA GLU A 49 -5.57 1.71 -15.55
C GLU A 49 -4.72 1.76 -14.27
N ASN A 50 -5.27 2.24 -13.16
CA ASN A 50 -4.58 2.23 -11.87
C ASN A 50 -4.34 0.81 -11.34
N ILE A 51 -5.28 -0.11 -11.56
CA ILE A 51 -5.09 -1.53 -11.22
C ILE A 51 -3.97 -2.15 -12.07
N GLU A 52 -3.91 -1.85 -13.37
CA GLU A 52 -2.83 -2.37 -14.22
C GLU A 52 -1.47 -1.77 -13.85
N LEU A 53 -1.38 -0.46 -13.59
CA LEU A 53 -0.16 0.18 -13.09
C LEU A 53 0.29 -0.39 -11.75
N PHE A 54 -0.64 -0.70 -10.84
CA PHE A 54 -0.34 -1.37 -9.59
C PHE A 54 0.31 -2.73 -9.85
N LYS A 55 -0.30 -3.58 -10.68
CA LYS A 55 0.22 -4.91 -10.99
C LYS A 55 1.60 -4.85 -11.64
N GLU A 56 1.80 -3.95 -12.59
CA GLU A 56 3.10 -3.71 -13.24
C GLU A 56 4.16 -3.31 -12.19
N THR A 57 3.80 -2.41 -11.27
CA THR A 57 4.71 -1.94 -10.22
C THR A 57 5.11 -3.07 -9.27
N ILE A 58 4.15 -3.88 -8.80
CA ILE A 58 4.42 -5.04 -7.95
C ILE A 58 5.26 -6.10 -8.68
N HIS A 59 4.97 -6.33 -9.96
CA HIS A 59 5.76 -7.24 -10.79
C HIS A 59 7.21 -6.75 -10.93
N ASP A 60 7.42 -5.47 -11.19
CA ASP A 60 8.75 -4.89 -11.34
C ASP A 60 9.57 -4.96 -10.04
N ILE A 61 8.94 -4.76 -8.88
CA ILE A 61 9.60 -4.92 -7.57
C ILE A 61 10.02 -6.38 -7.37
N THR A 62 9.12 -7.33 -7.60
CA THR A 62 9.34 -8.76 -7.31
C THR A 62 10.27 -9.46 -8.30
N HIS A 63 10.31 -9.00 -9.55
CA HIS A 63 11.08 -9.62 -10.64
C HIS A 63 12.34 -8.81 -11.01
N GLN A 64 13.01 -8.25 -10.00
CA GLN A 64 14.28 -7.57 -10.21
C GLN A 64 15.33 -8.49 -10.80
N THR A 65 16.12 -7.95 -11.74
CA THR A 65 17.23 -8.66 -12.37
C THR A 65 18.54 -7.95 -12.06
N ARG A 66 19.68 -8.62 -12.23
CA ARG A 66 21.00 -7.97 -12.09
C ARG A 66 21.19 -6.69 -12.92
N ARG A 67 20.39 -6.47 -13.96
CA ARG A 67 20.43 -5.28 -14.82
C ARG A 67 19.34 -4.25 -14.52
N ARG A 68 18.34 -4.62 -13.71
CA ARG A 68 17.22 -3.77 -13.28
C ARG A 68 16.97 -4.08 -11.81
N SER A 69 17.82 -3.52 -10.97
CA SER A 69 17.64 -3.50 -9.52
C SER A 69 17.33 -2.08 -9.10
N PHE A 70 16.33 -1.93 -8.26
CA PHE A 70 15.90 -0.67 -7.69
C PHE A 70 16.59 -0.48 -6.35
N SER A 71 16.92 0.77 -5.99
CA SER A 71 17.36 1.06 -4.63
C SER A 71 16.20 0.93 -3.65
N GLY A 72 16.51 0.80 -2.35
CA GLY A 72 15.48 0.75 -1.31
C GLY A 72 14.55 1.97 -1.34
N GLU A 73 15.09 3.17 -1.56
CA GLU A 73 14.29 4.40 -1.65
C GLU A 73 13.31 4.36 -2.83
N MET A 74 13.76 3.83 -3.98
CA MET A 74 12.89 3.66 -5.14
C MET A 74 11.78 2.65 -4.87
N ILE A 75 12.09 1.53 -4.23
CA ILE A 75 11.11 0.51 -3.85
C ILE A 75 10.10 1.09 -2.87
N LEU A 76 10.55 1.82 -1.85
CA LEU A 76 9.69 2.48 -0.88
C LEU A 76 8.73 3.47 -1.55
N GLU A 77 9.24 4.29 -2.48
CA GLU A 77 8.42 5.24 -3.26
C GLU A 77 7.39 4.50 -4.13
N MET A 78 7.79 3.40 -4.78
CA MET A 78 6.92 2.57 -5.61
C MET A 78 5.82 1.89 -4.78
N LEU A 79 6.14 1.33 -3.62
CA LEU A 79 5.17 0.70 -2.72
C LEU A 79 4.15 1.72 -2.19
N THR A 80 4.64 2.87 -1.71
CA THR A 80 3.77 3.94 -1.20
C THR A 80 2.77 4.39 -2.25
N ARG A 81 3.24 4.63 -3.49
CA ARG A 81 2.37 5.01 -4.60
C ARG A 81 1.41 3.91 -5.03
N SER A 82 1.83 2.65 -4.96
CA SER A 82 0.96 1.52 -5.31
C SER A 82 -0.28 1.50 -4.42
N LEU A 83 -0.15 1.81 -3.13
CA LEU A 83 -1.30 1.92 -2.23
C LEU A 83 -2.27 3.06 -2.61
N GLU A 84 -1.76 4.15 -3.18
CA GLU A 84 -2.57 5.29 -3.64
C GLU A 84 -3.38 4.96 -4.91
N MET A 85 -2.94 4.00 -5.71
CA MET A 85 -3.65 3.54 -6.91
C MET A 85 -4.93 2.76 -6.58
N LEU A 86 -5.05 2.24 -5.36
CA LEU A 86 -6.18 1.45 -4.91
C LEU A 86 -7.16 2.28 -4.07
N ASP A 87 -8.35 2.51 -4.61
CA ASP A 87 -9.46 3.15 -3.91
C ASP A 87 -10.51 2.11 -3.46
N PRO A 88 -10.63 1.83 -2.15
CA PRO A 88 -11.60 0.88 -1.62
C PRO A 88 -13.07 1.29 -1.83
N SER A 89 -13.36 2.51 -2.27
CA SER A 89 -14.72 2.94 -2.63
C SER A 89 -15.13 2.57 -4.06
N ILE A 90 -14.16 2.28 -4.93
CA ILE A 90 -14.40 2.00 -6.35
C ILE A 90 -13.98 0.57 -6.72
N VAL A 91 -12.84 0.11 -6.20
CA VAL A 91 -12.30 -1.23 -6.49
C VAL A 91 -13.13 -2.30 -5.79
N GLU A 92 -13.45 -3.38 -6.51
CA GLU A 92 -14.20 -4.52 -5.96
C GLU A 92 -13.43 -5.13 -4.76
N PRO A 93 -14.09 -5.38 -3.61
CA PRO A 93 -13.39 -5.78 -2.38
C PRO A 93 -12.53 -7.04 -2.48
N LYS A 94 -12.98 -8.10 -3.16
CA LYS A 94 -12.18 -9.33 -3.29
C LYS A 94 -10.93 -9.08 -4.13
N LEU A 95 -11.08 -8.42 -5.28
CA LEU A 95 -9.95 -8.00 -6.11
C LEU A 95 -9.00 -7.10 -5.33
N GLY A 96 -9.50 -6.14 -4.54
CA GLY A 96 -8.69 -5.29 -3.68
C GLY A 96 -7.85 -6.09 -2.68
N LEU A 97 -8.44 -7.12 -2.06
CA LEU A 97 -7.72 -8.02 -1.14
C LEU A 97 -6.67 -8.89 -1.87
N GLU A 98 -6.93 -9.31 -3.11
CA GLU A 98 -5.94 -10.04 -3.92
C GLU A 98 -4.76 -9.13 -4.29
N LEU A 99 -5.04 -7.90 -4.72
CA LEU A 99 -4.01 -6.90 -5.03
C LEU A 99 -3.18 -6.57 -3.78
N MET A 100 -3.85 -6.36 -2.64
CA MET A 100 -3.17 -6.15 -1.36
C MET A 100 -2.34 -7.36 -0.93
N ALA A 101 -2.77 -8.59 -1.23
CA ALA A 101 -1.96 -9.77 -0.95
C ALA A 101 -0.65 -9.74 -1.77
N SER A 102 -0.72 -9.43 -3.07
CA SER A 102 0.46 -9.27 -3.91
C SER A 102 1.37 -8.13 -3.45
N PHE A 103 0.81 -7.07 -2.87
CA PHE A 103 1.60 -6.02 -2.22
C PHE A 103 2.38 -6.54 -1.01
N TYR A 104 1.72 -7.25 -0.09
CA TYR A 104 2.39 -7.80 1.09
C TYR A 104 3.48 -8.82 0.74
N GLU A 105 3.30 -9.58 -0.33
CA GLU A 105 4.29 -10.54 -0.84
C GLU A 105 5.58 -9.87 -1.35
N THR A 106 5.64 -8.54 -1.43
CA THR A 106 6.87 -7.78 -1.78
C THR A 106 7.78 -7.48 -0.59
N ASP A 107 7.36 -7.77 0.64
CA ASP A 107 8.08 -7.45 1.88
C ASP A 107 9.51 -7.99 1.92
N SER A 108 9.72 -9.25 1.54
CA SER A 108 11.03 -9.89 1.52
C SER A 108 11.99 -9.16 0.58
N VAL A 109 11.51 -8.73 -0.59
CA VAL A 109 12.33 -7.98 -1.54
C VAL A 109 12.64 -6.59 -1.01
N ALA A 110 11.64 -5.93 -0.40
CA ALA A 110 11.80 -4.59 0.18
C ALA A 110 12.81 -4.58 1.33
N ILE A 111 12.66 -5.44 2.32
CA ILE A 111 13.57 -5.51 3.48
C ILE A 111 15.00 -5.91 3.06
N ASN A 112 15.15 -6.81 2.08
CA ASN A 112 16.47 -7.18 1.59
C ASN A 112 17.11 -6.11 0.68
N SER A 113 16.40 -5.06 0.31
CA SER A 113 16.91 -4.00 -0.60
C SER A 113 17.68 -2.89 0.11
N SER A 114 17.46 -2.69 1.42
CA SER A 114 18.15 -1.69 2.22
C SER A 114 17.99 -1.99 3.70
N THR A 115 19.06 -1.83 4.48
CA THR A 115 19.03 -1.87 5.95
C THR A 115 18.82 -0.48 6.59
N GLU A 116 18.85 0.58 5.79
CA GLU A 116 18.69 1.96 6.29
C GLU A 116 17.23 2.40 6.33
N LEU A 117 16.34 1.63 5.72
CA LEU A 117 14.91 1.95 5.54
C LEU A 117 13.98 0.95 6.24
N ASP A 118 14.50 0.15 7.17
CA ASP A 118 13.73 -0.91 7.85
C ASP A 118 12.46 -0.33 8.50
N TYR A 119 12.58 0.83 9.15
CA TYR A 119 11.44 1.50 9.80
C TYR A 119 10.42 2.02 8.78
N GLU A 120 10.87 2.62 7.68
CA GLU A 120 10.00 3.12 6.63
C GLU A 120 9.25 1.99 5.94
N PHE A 121 9.91 0.85 5.67
CA PHE A 121 9.26 -0.33 5.16
C PHE A 121 8.26 -0.91 6.15
N GLU A 122 8.63 -1.03 7.43
CA GLU A 122 7.72 -1.45 8.49
C GLU A 122 6.46 -0.58 8.52
N MET A 123 6.61 0.75 8.45
CA MET A 123 5.49 1.69 8.40
C MET A 123 4.60 1.49 7.17
N VAL A 124 5.19 1.25 6.00
CA VAL A 124 4.44 1.04 4.76
C VAL A 124 3.60 -0.25 4.82
N TYR A 125 4.11 -1.35 5.38
CA TYR A 125 3.35 -2.60 5.49
C TYR A 125 2.38 -2.62 6.67
N SER A 126 2.85 -2.22 7.86
CA SER A 126 2.11 -2.33 9.11
C SER A 126 1.20 -1.13 9.37
N SER A 127 1.36 0.00 8.69
CA SER A 127 0.44 1.14 8.82
C SER A 127 -0.37 1.31 7.54
N ASN A 128 0.24 1.83 6.47
CA ASN A 128 -0.49 2.22 5.26
C ASN A 128 -1.13 1.01 4.56
N GLY A 129 -0.36 -0.06 4.40
CA GLY A 129 -0.84 -1.32 3.83
C GLY A 129 -1.95 -1.94 4.68
N PHE A 130 -1.77 -1.94 6.01
CA PHE A 130 -2.76 -2.48 6.93
C PHE A 130 -4.09 -1.74 6.85
N GLU A 131 -4.07 -0.40 6.92
CA GLU A 131 -5.28 0.42 6.83
C GLU A 131 -6.03 0.16 5.52
N LYS A 132 -5.30 0.11 4.39
CA LYS A 132 -5.86 -0.17 3.07
C LYS A 132 -6.47 -1.57 2.99
N PHE A 133 -5.77 -2.58 3.49
CA PHE A 133 -6.27 -3.95 3.56
C PHE A 133 -7.54 -4.03 4.41
N ALA A 134 -7.54 -3.44 5.60
CA ALA A 134 -8.67 -3.45 6.52
C ALA A 134 -9.91 -2.78 5.92
N GLU A 135 -9.75 -1.71 5.13
CA GLU A 135 -10.84 -1.09 4.40
C GLU A 135 -11.47 -2.02 3.36
N PHE A 136 -10.67 -2.71 2.55
CA PHE A 136 -11.18 -3.71 1.62
C PHE A 136 -11.84 -4.89 2.34
N ALA A 137 -11.22 -5.38 3.42
CA ALA A 137 -11.72 -6.48 4.22
C ALA A 137 -13.09 -6.18 4.83
N ARG A 138 -13.28 -4.99 5.41
CA ARG A 138 -14.58 -4.54 5.95
C ARG A 138 -15.69 -4.48 4.90
N LYS A 139 -15.34 -4.14 3.66
CA LYS A 139 -16.30 -4.03 2.55
C LYS A 139 -16.55 -5.37 1.84
N CYS A 140 -15.73 -6.39 2.10
CA CYS A 140 -15.87 -7.69 1.48
C CYS A 140 -17.05 -8.45 2.10
N PRO A 141 -18.08 -8.83 1.33
CA PRO A 141 -19.24 -9.56 1.87
C PRO A 141 -18.90 -11.02 2.23
N ASP A 142 -17.78 -11.54 1.74
CA ASP A 142 -17.34 -12.91 1.94
C ASP A 142 -16.25 -12.98 3.01
N SER A 143 -16.66 -13.09 4.27
CA SER A 143 -15.71 -13.14 5.40
C SER A 143 -14.77 -14.35 5.35
N ASP A 144 -15.20 -15.45 4.71
CA ASP A 144 -14.39 -16.66 4.62
C ASP A 144 -13.24 -16.47 3.64
N PHE A 145 -13.49 -15.73 2.55
CA PHE A 145 -12.44 -15.26 1.66
C PHE A 145 -11.42 -14.38 2.39
N VAL A 146 -11.87 -13.39 3.19
CA VAL A 146 -10.97 -12.52 3.97
C VAL A 146 -10.09 -13.37 4.91
N VAL A 147 -10.69 -14.31 5.64
CA VAL A 147 -9.95 -15.22 6.54
C VAL A 147 -8.91 -16.04 5.77
N GLN A 148 -9.24 -16.54 4.58
CA GLN A 148 -8.30 -17.31 3.76
C GLN A 148 -7.12 -16.46 3.31
N VAL A 149 -7.36 -15.20 2.90
CA VAL A 149 -6.29 -14.28 2.50
C VAL A 149 -5.37 -13.98 3.68
N VAL A 150 -5.91 -13.65 4.86
CA VAL A 150 -5.09 -13.39 6.06
C VAL A 150 -4.26 -14.62 6.43
N LYS A 151 -4.85 -15.82 6.44
CA LYS A 151 -4.12 -17.06 6.72
C LYS A 151 -2.97 -17.28 5.74
N ARG A 152 -3.22 -17.06 4.45
CA ARG A 152 -2.19 -17.21 3.41
C ARG A 152 -1.03 -16.25 3.66
N LEU A 153 -1.33 -14.98 3.93
CA LEU A 153 -0.30 -13.95 4.13
C LEU A 153 0.54 -14.18 5.38
N VAL A 154 -0.08 -14.58 6.49
CA VAL A 154 0.61 -14.81 7.77
C VAL A 154 1.35 -16.15 7.82
N ALA A 155 0.95 -17.13 7.01
CA ALA A 155 1.64 -18.42 6.95
C ALA A 155 3.08 -18.33 6.42
N ASP A 156 3.40 -17.26 5.70
CA ASP A 156 4.69 -17.02 5.04
C ASP A 156 5.21 -15.60 5.35
N ASP A 157 5.34 -15.28 6.64
CA ASP A 157 5.75 -13.95 7.15
C ASP A 157 7.15 -14.00 7.79
N ASP A 158 8.17 -14.18 6.95
CA ASP A 158 9.57 -14.31 7.37
C ASP A 158 10.11 -13.08 8.14
N TYR A 159 9.50 -11.91 7.91
CA TYR A 159 9.96 -10.62 8.45
C TYR A 159 8.97 -9.99 9.43
N SER A 160 7.92 -10.70 9.84
CA SER A 160 6.88 -10.22 10.76
C SER A 160 6.11 -8.98 10.29
N MET A 161 6.19 -8.62 9.01
CA MET A 161 5.57 -7.43 8.42
C MET A 161 4.05 -7.56 8.26
N ARG A 162 3.54 -8.77 8.39
CA ARG A 162 2.13 -9.12 8.15
C ARG A 162 1.39 -9.49 9.44
N THR A 163 2.11 -9.63 10.55
CA THR A 163 1.58 -9.97 11.89
C THR A 163 0.43 -9.06 12.33
N LYS A 164 0.47 -7.77 12.01
CA LYS A 164 -0.62 -6.83 12.34
C LYS A 164 -1.97 -7.21 11.73
N LEU A 165 -1.99 -7.89 10.57
CA LEU A 165 -3.23 -8.43 9.99
C LEU A 165 -3.90 -9.44 10.93
N LEU A 166 -3.12 -10.18 11.72
CA LEU A 166 -3.62 -11.11 12.73
C LEU A 166 -3.97 -10.37 14.03
N ASP A 167 -3.07 -9.52 14.53
CA ASP A 167 -3.22 -8.84 15.82
C ASP A 167 -4.44 -7.91 15.86
N GLU A 168 -4.72 -7.26 14.73
CA GLU A 168 -5.84 -6.32 14.59
C GLU A 168 -6.98 -6.88 13.73
N ALA A 169 -7.04 -8.19 13.53
CA ALA A 169 -8.08 -8.85 12.73
C ALA A 169 -9.51 -8.50 13.20
N SER A 170 -9.68 -8.23 14.49
CA SER A 170 -10.97 -7.83 15.09
C SER A 170 -11.50 -6.48 14.59
N SER A 171 -10.63 -5.65 14.00
CA SER A 171 -11.03 -4.36 13.41
C SER A 171 -11.74 -4.50 12.05
N PHE A 172 -11.67 -5.69 11.42
CA PHE A 172 -12.28 -5.94 10.11
C PHE A 172 -12.98 -7.30 9.96
N LEU A 173 -12.87 -8.21 10.94
CA LEU A 173 -13.59 -9.48 10.97
C LEU A 173 -14.63 -9.53 12.09
N SER A 174 -15.72 -10.27 11.85
CA SER A 174 -16.67 -10.65 12.90
C SER A 174 -16.08 -11.71 13.84
N GLU A 175 -16.64 -11.88 15.05
CA GLU A 175 -16.22 -12.92 15.99
C GLU A 175 -16.28 -14.33 15.38
N ALA A 176 -17.31 -14.62 14.59
CA ALA A 176 -17.44 -15.91 13.90
C ALA A 176 -16.30 -16.15 12.89
N ALA A 177 -15.85 -15.10 12.20
CA ALA A 177 -14.72 -15.18 11.28
C ALA A 177 -13.37 -15.25 12.03
N LEU A 178 -13.22 -14.53 13.15
CA LEU A 178 -12.04 -14.64 14.03
C LEU A 178 -11.85 -16.05 14.58
N ALA A 179 -12.94 -16.72 14.96
CA ALA A 179 -12.91 -18.11 15.39
C ALA A 179 -12.37 -19.04 14.29
N LYS A 180 -12.73 -18.78 13.02
CA LYS A 180 -12.19 -19.52 11.86
C LYS A 180 -10.72 -19.19 11.59
N LEU A 181 -10.28 -17.96 11.89
CA LEU A 181 -8.88 -17.55 11.75
C LEU A 181 -7.96 -18.29 12.74
N GLY A 182 -8.51 -18.73 13.88
CA GLY A 182 -7.71 -19.28 14.97
C GLY A 182 -7.11 -18.21 15.88
N ALA A 183 -7.49 -16.93 15.68
CA ALA A 183 -7.06 -15.78 16.47
C ALA A 183 -7.68 -15.72 17.88
N GLY A 184 -8.38 -16.78 18.31
CA GLY A 184 -9.00 -16.89 19.62
C GLY A 184 -8.10 -17.60 20.63
N ARG A 185 -7.49 -16.82 21.53
CA ARG A 185 -6.69 -17.16 22.73
C ARG A 185 -5.16 -17.19 22.57
N THR A 186 -4.57 -16.00 22.55
CA THR A 186 -3.29 -15.72 23.23
C THR A 186 -3.54 -14.74 24.38
N ALA A 187 -4.25 -15.19 25.41
CA ALA A 187 -4.29 -14.50 26.69
C ALA A 187 -3.98 -15.49 27.81
N ASN A 188 -2.75 -15.36 28.33
CA ASN A 188 -2.27 -15.80 29.63
C ASN A 188 -2.09 -17.31 29.89
N VAL A 189 -0.86 -17.80 29.63
CA VAL A 189 -0.25 -18.85 30.46
C VAL A 189 1.08 -18.31 30.96
N GLY A 190 1.03 -17.73 32.16
CA GLY A 190 2.19 -17.36 32.96
C GLY A 190 1.82 -17.59 34.42
N GLY A 191 2.09 -18.81 34.89
CA GLY A 191 2.19 -19.15 36.31
C GLY A 191 3.61 -18.97 36.81
#